data_AF-A0ABD6E937-F1
#
_entry.id   AF-A0ABD6E937-F1
#
_cell.length_a   1.000
_cell.length_b   1.000
_cell.length_c   1.000
_cell.angle_alpha   90.00
_cell.angle_beta   90.00
_cell.angle_gamma   90.00
#
_symmetry.space_group_name_H-M   'P 1'
#
loop_
_entity.id
_entity.type
_entity.pdbx_description
1 polymer ?
#
loop_
_entity_poly.entity_id
_entity_poly.type
_entity_poly.pdbx_seq_one_letter_code
_entity_poly.pdbx_strand_id
1 'polypeptide(L)'
;MSKSVEEQCDEDAGDSGIHSPDHLSGSASQRKSSPSSGSRCVSGRTGSPRDLSPPLLQELACMNLREMASRPDIGKAGRPIVVKSNFFEISINNTNLVVNQYHVEVHHPGSRKLDRDENITIFWKVVGDHKQYFPNKFAIAYDGAHQLYTTQRIDFTEGRPSMRFESDVALAKDSHEKTHCAISLQCVGPVLIEMHRTRTNNLDERVLTPIQIIDIVFRQALACPYVDESSNFYTWKSSSYRLPGEGVMGLDLSGGKQMWTGFFSSAHVATDWKPLLNVDVAHTVFYKANISMVEFMCAVLNEKTGQYSRSGSARGDERRGGYSARGGRGGARGGAARNGYYGQGYTRRDMFIPERTSIVEDHIGALSPEKLYKNFGLSNHEMKIFGDAVKGVKIRITHREGVVRVYRVNSLQLPADQLWYVILQCLLLGTVRNLQISPSRLLSLHQI
;
A
#
# COMPACT_ATOMS: atom_id res chain seq x y z
N MET A 1 -61.80 19.92 13.37
CA MET A 1 -62.09 19.14 14.59
C MET A 1 -60.77 18.52 15.02
N SER A 2 -60.09 19.11 16.01
CA SER A 2 -60.17 18.78 17.46
C SER A 2 -59.14 17.66 17.79
N LYS A 3 -58.10 17.88 18.61
CA LYS A 3 -58.06 18.11 20.09
C LYS A 3 -58.69 16.94 20.87
N SER A 4 -58.12 16.38 21.94
CA SER A 4 -57.04 16.80 22.88
C SER A 4 -55.98 15.67 23.05
N VAL A 5 -54.74 15.80 23.57
CA VAL A 5 -54.11 16.58 24.69
C VAL A 5 -54.34 15.97 26.09
N GLU A 6 -53.23 15.57 26.74
CA GLU A 6 -52.81 15.72 28.16
C GLU A 6 -51.36 15.11 28.24
N GLU A 7 -50.28 15.65 28.82
CA GLU A 7 -49.97 16.44 30.05
C GLU A 7 -49.37 15.56 31.19
N GLN A 8 -48.35 15.95 31.98
CA GLN A 8 -47.39 17.09 31.95
C GLN A 8 -46.20 16.88 32.95
N CYS A 9 -45.30 17.88 33.02
CA CYS A 9 -44.52 18.37 34.19
C CYS A 9 -43.07 17.89 34.50
N ASP A 10 -42.17 18.74 35.02
CA ASP A 10 -41.88 20.19 34.76
C ASP A 10 -40.60 20.71 35.50
N GLU A 11 -40.27 22.01 35.30
CA GLU A 11 -39.32 22.89 36.05
C GLU A 11 -37.78 22.57 36.02
N ASP A 12 -36.82 23.51 36.08
CA ASP A 12 -36.62 24.93 35.63
C ASP A 12 -35.08 25.19 35.73
N ALA A 13 -34.36 26.24 35.27
CA ALA A 13 -34.59 27.56 34.65
C ALA A 13 -33.42 27.84 33.64
N GLY A 14 -33.17 29.02 33.04
CA GLY A 14 -33.71 30.40 33.14
C GLY A 14 -32.92 31.35 32.20
N ASP A 15 -33.14 32.68 32.23
CA ASP A 15 -32.60 33.64 31.25
C ASP A 15 -32.33 35.06 31.83
N SER A 16 -31.44 35.85 31.18
CA SER A 16 -31.66 37.30 30.91
C SER A 16 -30.56 37.99 30.05
N GLY A 17 -30.95 38.56 28.90
CA GLY A 17 -30.89 40.03 28.69
C GLY A 17 -29.60 40.79 28.29
N ILE A 18 -29.30 40.83 26.99
CA ILE A 18 -28.97 42.00 26.11
C ILE A 18 -28.55 43.35 26.77
N HIS A 19 -27.42 43.94 26.34
CA HIS A 19 -27.36 45.34 25.80
C HIS A 19 -26.06 45.75 25.08
N SER A 20 -26.20 46.66 24.11
CA SER A 20 -25.13 47.48 23.49
C SER A 20 -25.46 48.97 23.60
N PRO A 21 -24.46 49.87 23.49
CA PRO A 21 -24.65 51.25 23.02
C PRO A 21 -23.70 51.63 21.86
N ASP A 22 -23.95 52.77 21.21
CA ASP A 22 -23.40 53.10 19.89
C ASP A 22 -22.82 54.54 19.77
N HIS A 23 -21.84 54.68 18.86
CA HIS A 23 -21.42 55.90 18.14
C HIS A 23 -20.89 57.21 18.82
N LEU A 24 -20.15 57.98 17.98
CA LEU A 24 -19.64 59.36 18.09
C LEU A 24 -18.42 59.61 19.00
N SER A 25 -17.47 60.53 18.68
CA SER A 25 -16.99 61.09 17.41
C SER A 25 -15.62 61.79 17.63
N GLY A 26 -14.83 62.09 16.58
CA GLY A 26 -13.66 62.97 16.71
C GLY A 26 -12.48 62.71 15.74
N SER A 27 -12.07 63.73 14.99
CA SER A 27 -10.96 63.68 14.03
C SER A 27 -9.68 64.31 14.56
N ALA A 28 -8.51 63.71 14.32
CA ALA A 28 -7.23 64.42 14.23
C ALA A 28 -6.18 63.62 13.43
N SER A 29 -5.26 64.34 12.77
CA SER A 29 -4.10 63.79 12.07
C SER A 29 -2.81 64.34 12.68
N GLN A 30 -1.78 63.49 12.88
CA GLN A 30 -0.40 63.85 12.54
C GLN A 30 0.66 62.72 12.64
N ARG A 31 1.31 62.47 11.49
CA ARG A 31 2.77 62.35 11.24
C ARG A 31 3.76 61.89 12.35
N LYS A 32 4.62 60.93 11.93
CA LYS A 32 6.06 60.72 12.28
C LYS A 32 6.37 60.42 13.77
N SER A 33 7.07 59.33 14.08
CA SER A 33 8.51 59.20 13.79
C SER A 33 9.07 57.83 14.22
N SER A 34 10.22 57.44 13.65
CA SER A 34 11.05 56.34 14.15
C SER A 34 12.12 56.88 15.11
N PRO A 35 12.61 56.04 16.04
CA PRO A 35 14.04 56.00 16.34
C PRO A 35 14.63 54.59 16.13
N SER A 36 15.93 54.54 15.88
CA SER A 36 16.70 53.33 15.62
C SER A 36 17.53 52.86 16.83
N SER A 37 18.01 51.62 16.75
CA SER A 37 19.23 51.11 17.40
C SER A 37 19.37 51.23 18.92
N GLY A 38 19.24 50.11 19.62
CA GLY A 38 19.54 49.99 21.05
C GLY A 38 20.09 48.61 21.43
N SER A 39 21.31 48.28 21.01
CA SER A 39 21.95 47.02 21.43
C SER A 39 22.25 47.05 22.94
N ARG A 40 21.69 46.10 23.68
CA ARG A 40 22.08 45.80 25.06
C ARG A 40 22.16 44.29 25.26
N CYS A 41 23.38 43.79 25.39
CA CYS A 41 23.63 42.45 25.92
C CYS A 41 23.12 42.40 27.36
N VAL A 42 22.12 41.54 27.64
CA VAL A 42 21.65 41.27 29.01
C VAL A 42 22.07 39.86 29.37
N SER A 43 22.98 39.75 30.33
CA SER A 43 23.43 38.49 30.91
C SER A 43 22.36 37.90 31.83
N GLY A 44 22.37 36.56 31.94
CA GLY A 44 21.90 35.84 33.13
C GLY A 44 20.45 36.09 33.58
N ARG A 45 19.47 35.50 32.88
CA ARG A 45 18.21 35.10 33.51
C ARG A 45 18.00 33.59 33.35
N THR A 46 18.16 32.86 34.44
CA THR A 46 17.67 31.48 34.58
C THR A 46 16.15 31.52 34.68
N GLY A 47 15.47 31.58 33.53
CA GLY A 47 14.01 31.48 33.47
C GLY A 47 13.52 30.16 34.07
N SER A 48 12.39 30.18 34.76
CA SER A 48 11.78 28.96 35.24
C SER A 48 11.21 28.20 34.03
N PRO A 49 11.25 26.85 33.98
CA PRO A 49 10.53 26.10 32.95
C PRO A 49 9.03 26.42 32.92
N ARG A 50 8.47 26.97 34.01
CA ARG A 50 7.07 27.43 34.12
C ARG A 50 6.75 28.67 33.28
N ASP A 51 7.75 29.42 32.83
CA ASP A 51 7.58 30.66 32.05
C ASP A 51 7.47 30.39 30.53
N LEU A 52 7.52 29.13 30.12
CA LEU A 52 7.53 28.68 28.72
C LEU A 52 6.12 28.38 28.21
N SER A 53 5.90 28.57 26.90
CA SER A 53 4.64 28.21 26.26
C SER A 53 4.44 26.68 26.24
N PRO A 54 3.18 26.17 26.23
CA PRO A 54 2.92 24.73 26.24
C PRO A 54 3.64 23.91 25.14
N PRO A 55 3.80 24.41 23.89
CA PRO A 55 4.60 23.72 22.87
C PRO A 55 6.09 23.59 23.25
N LEU A 56 6.70 24.62 23.84
CA LEU A 56 8.10 24.60 24.27
C LEU A 56 8.31 23.69 25.49
N LEU A 57 7.35 23.67 26.42
CA LEU A 57 7.31 22.71 27.52
C LEU A 57 7.26 21.27 27.01
N GLN A 58 6.42 20.99 26.01
CA GLN A 58 6.33 19.66 25.39
C GLN A 58 7.62 19.28 24.64
N GLU A 59 8.26 20.23 23.95
CA GLU A 59 9.54 20.00 23.26
C GLU A 59 10.68 19.70 24.25
N LEU A 60 10.79 20.45 25.35
CA LEU A 60 11.76 20.19 26.42
C LEU A 60 11.50 18.85 27.13
N ALA A 61 10.24 18.48 27.37
CA ALA A 61 9.90 17.16 27.88
C ALA A 61 10.33 16.04 26.93
N CYS A 62 10.12 16.21 25.61
CA CYS A 62 10.59 15.28 24.59
C CYS A 62 12.12 15.20 24.49
N MET A 63 12.85 16.31 24.66
CA MET A 63 14.32 16.29 24.70
C MET A 63 14.86 15.57 25.94
N ASN A 64 14.33 15.84 27.13
CA ASN A 64 14.73 15.16 28.36
C ASN A 64 14.44 13.64 28.30
N LEU A 65 13.30 13.25 27.73
CA LEU A 65 12.98 11.84 27.50
C LEU A 65 13.94 11.18 26.50
N ARG A 66 14.39 11.89 25.46
CA ARG A 66 15.40 11.39 24.52
C ARG A 66 16.77 11.20 25.14
N GLU A 67 17.20 12.09 26.02
CA GLU A 67 18.48 11.95 26.72
C GLU A 67 18.47 10.72 27.65
N MET A 68 17.39 10.52 28.43
CA MET A 68 17.21 9.32 29.26
C MET A 68 17.01 8.03 28.45
N ALA A 69 16.41 8.10 27.26
CA ALA A 69 16.22 6.95 26.36
C ALA A 69 17.42 6.71 25.42
N SER A 70 18.47 7.54 25.49
CA SER A 70 19.66 7.38 24.65
C SER A 70 20.43 6.11 25.02
N ARG A 71 21.14 5.53 24.04
CA ARG A 71 22.00 4.37 24.29
C ARG A 71 23.25 4.83 25.05
N PRO A 72 23.50 4.36 26.30
CA PRO A 72 24.61 4.87 27.10
C PRO A 72 25.99 4.41 26.60
N ASP A 73 26.08 3.20 26.04
CA ASP A 73 27.31 2.62 25.48
C ASP A 73 26.97 1.44 24.55
N ILE A 74 27.98 0.93 23.82
CA ILE A 74 27.92 -0.32 23.07
C ILE A 74 28.34 -1.47 24.00
N GLY A 75 27.58 -2.57 23.99
CA GLY A 75 27.86 -3.75 24.82
C GLY A 75 29.19 -4.43 24.46
N LYS A 76 30.02 -4.71 25.46
CA LYS A 76 31.39 -5.25 25.33
C LYS A 76 31.52 -6.72 25.77
N ALA A 77 30.41 -7.37 26.13
CA ALA A 77 30.39 -8.76 26.60
C ALA A 77 30.20 -9.76 25.46
N GLY A 78 30.77 -10.96 25.61
CA GLY A 78 30.69 -12.05 24.63
C GLY A 78 31.86 -12.08 23.64
N ARG A 79 31.82 -13.04 22.71
CA ARG A 79 32.83 -13.20 21.66
C ARG A 79 32.41 -12.43 20.40
N PRO A 80 33.25 -11.56 19.82
CA PRO A 80 32.96 -10.92 18.55
C PRO A 80 32.71 -11.93 17.41
N ILE A 81 31.71 -11.64 16.58
CA ILE A 81 31.36 -12.41 15.39
C ILE A 81 31.10 -11.44 14.22
N VAL A 82 31.63 -11.76 13.05
CA VAL A 82 31.36 -11.00 11.82
C VAL A 82 30.01 -11.45 11.26
N VAL A 83 29.11 -10.50 11.05
CA VAL A 83 27.78 -10.73 10.47
C VAL A 83 27.63 -9.93 9.17
N LYS A 84 26.68 -10.36 8.33
CA LYS A 84 26.15 -9.54 7.24
C LYS A 84 24.68 -9.24 7.53
N SER A 85 24.29 -7.97 7.40
CA SER A 85 22.89 -7.54 7.39
C SER A 85 22.39 -7.41 5.96
N ASN A 86 21.08 -7.28 5.82
CA ASN A 86 20.37 -6.95 4.58
C ASN A 86 20.13 -5.42 4.43
N PHE A 87 20.98 -4.63 5.08
CA PHE A 87 20.96 -3.17 5.06
C PHE A 87 22.12 -2.68 4.18
N PHE A 88 21.82 -1.81 3.22
CA PHE A 88 22.74 -1.28 2.23
C PHE A 88 22.97 0.21 2.47
N GLU A 89 24.23 0.66 2.52
CA GLU A 89 24.55 2.07 2.78
C GLU A 89 24.22 2.96 1.57
N ILE A 90 23.51 4.07 1.80
CA ILE A 90 23.12 5.03 0.76
C ILE A 90 24.11 6.19 0.76
N SER A 91 24.94 6.30 -0.27
CA SER A 91 25.81 7.46 -0.46
C SER A 91 25.04 8.64 -1.04
N ILE A 92 25.06 9.79 -0.34
CA ILE A 92 24.47 11.05 -0.83
C ILE A 92 25.62 11.96 -1.27
N ASN A 93 25.82 12.08 -2.58
CA ASN A 93 27.00 12.77 -3.17
C ASN A 93 27.06 14.29 -2.92
N ASN A 94 25.98 14.91 -2.43
CA ASN A 94 25.93 16.32 -2.06
C ASN A 94 25.53 16.45 -0.58
N THR A 95 26.48 16.83 0.27
CA THR A 95 26.28 17.00 1.72
C THR A 95 25.34 18.15 2.10
N ASN A 96 25.05 19.05 1.16
CA ASN A 96 24.10 20.17 1.31
C ASN A 96 22.95 20.04 0.30
N LEU A 97 22.51 18.80 0.01
CA LEU A 97 21.37 18.56 -0.87
C LEU A 97 20.08 19.14 -0.26
N VAL A 98 19.53 20.17 -0.91
CA VAL A 98 18.21 20.71 -0.61
C VAL A 98 17.24 20.29 -1.70
N VAL A 99 16.04 19.86 -1.30
CA VAL A 99 14.90 19.63 -2.19
C VAL A 99 13.76 20.58 -1.83
N ASN A 100 12.82 20.80 -2.75
CA ASN A 100 11.64 21.63 -2.54
C ASN A 100 10.46 20.70 -2.25
N GLN A 101 9.78 20.89 -1.12
CA GLN A 101 8.58 20.17 -0.72
C GLN A 101 7.33 20.90 -1.22
N TYR A 102 6.37 20.13 -1.73
CA TYR A 102 5.06 20.56 -2.17
C TYR A 102 3.98 19.68 -1.56
N HIS A 103 2.87 20.31 -1.15
CA HIS A 103 1.62 19.62 -0.87
C HIS A 103 0.88 19.37 -2.18
N VAL A 104 0.36 18.16 -2.36
CA VAL A 104 -0.39 17.72 -3.54
C VAL A 104 -1.85 17.48 -3.16
N GLU A 105 -2.77 18.03 -3.94
CA GLU A 105 -4.18 17.63 -3.92
C GLU A 105 -4.57 17.11 -5.30
N VAL A 106 -5.13 15.91 -5.37
CA VAL A 106 -5.66 15.32 -6.59
C VAL A 106 -7.17 15.54 -6.66
N HIS A 107 -7.62 16.21 -7.71
CA HIS A 107 -9.01 16.60 -7.93
C HIS A 107 -9.64 15.74 -9.03
N HIS A 108 -10.82 15.20 -8.73
CA HIS A 108 -11.62 14.38 -9.64
C HIS A 108 -13.06 14.93 -9.66
N PRO A 109 -13.73 15.04 -10.83
CA PRO A 109 -14.99 15.78 -10.96
C PRO A 109 -16.21 15.06 -10.35
N GLY A 110 -16.14 13.73 -10.17
CA GLY A 110 -17.17 12.95 -9.48
C GLY A 110 -16.84 12.76 -7.99
N SER A 111 -17.87 12.64 -7.14
CA SER A 111 -17.77 12.55 -5.66
C SER A 111 -17.18 11.25 -5.10
N ARG A 112 -16.57 10.39 -5.93
CA ARG A 112 -15.94 9.13 -5.47
C ARG A 112 -14.56 9.40 -4.88
N LYS A 113 -14.18 8.63 -3.85
CA LYS A 113 -12.80 8.60 -3.36
C LYS A 113 -11.92 7.82 -4.35
N LEU A 114 -10.82 8.43 -4.78
CA LEU A 114 -9.74 7.77 -5.52
C LEU A 114 -8.96 6.82 -4.60
N ASP A 115 -8.39 5.74 -5.15
CA ASP A 115 -7.28 5.03 -4.48
C ASP A 115 -5.90 5.48 -5.00
N ARG A 116 -4.84 5.04 -4.31
CA ARG A 116 -3.47 5.52 -4.51
C ARG A 116 -2.98 5.36 -5.95
N ASP A 117 -3.39 4.29 -6.61
CA ASP A 117 -2.92 3.96 -7.96
C ASP A 117 -3.59 4.87 -9.01
N GLU A 118 -4.83 5.32 -8.74
CA GLU A 118 -5.48 6.39 -9.52
C GLU A 118 -4.81 7.76 -9.27
N ASN A 119 -4.49 8.11 -8.01
CA ASN A 119 -3.75 9.33 -7.69
C ASN A 119 -2.40 9.39 -8.43
N ILE A 120 -1.66 8.27 -8.46
CA ILE A 120 -0.39 8.12 -9.18
C ILE A 120 -0.61 8.28 -10.70
N THR A 121 -1.68 7.67 -11.24
CA THR A 121 -2.02 7.77 -12.66
C THR A 121 -2.35 9.21 -13.09
N ILE A 122 -3.18 9.93 -12.32
CA ILE A 122 -3.53 11.34 -12.59
C ILE A 122 -2.28 12.23 -12.49
N PHE A 123 -1.49 12.07 -11.42
CA PHE A 123 -0.27 12.85 -11.22
C PHE A 123 0.71 12.71 -12.38
N TRP A 124 1.05 11.47 -12.79
CA TRP A 124 1.99 11.26 -13.88
C TRP A 124 1.45 11.69 -15.25
N LYS A 125 0.13 11.56 -15.49
CA LYS A 125 -0.50 12.07 -16.70
C LYS A 125 -0.42 13.60 -16.78
N VAL A 126 -0.66 14.30 -15.67
CA VAL A 126 -0.45 15.76 -15.59
C VAL A 126 1.01 16.13 -15.84
N VAL A 127 1.97 15.47 -15.18
CA VAL A 127 3.42 15.71 -15.36
C VAL A 127 3.85 15.48 -16.82
N GLY A 128 3.29 14.46 -17.48
CA GLY A 128 3.54 14.15 -18.89
C GLY A 128 3.04 15.21 -19.87
N ASP A 129 1.91 15.85 -19.57
CA ASP A 129 1.35 16.94 -20.38
C ASP A 129 2.09 18.27 -20.13
N HIS A 130 2.44 18.57 -18.87
CA HIS A 130 2.93 19.89 -18.42
C HIS A 130 4.46 20.02 -18.41
N LYS A 131 5.12 19.54 -19.46
CA LYS A 131 6.59 19.44 -19.57
C LYS A 131 7.35 20.75 -19.34
N GLN A 132 6.72 21.90 -19.57
CA GLN A 132 7.26 23.23 -19.31
C GLN A 132 7.45 23.53 -17.81
N TYR A 133 6.66 22.90 -16.93
CA TYR A 133 6.82 22.96 -15.47
C TYR A 133 7.58 21.75 -14.91
N PHE A 134 7.62 20.63 -15.64
CA PHE A 134 8.31 19.40 -15.26
C PHE A 134 9.35 18.95 -16.31
N PRO A 135 10.36 19.79 -16.64
CA PRO A 135 11.31 19.50 -17.72
C PRO A 135 12.15 18.24 -17.45
N ASN A 136 12.43 17.94 -16.18
CA ASN A 136 13.00 16.66 -15.76
C ASN A 136 12.05 15.90 -14.84
N LYS A 137 11.20 15.06 -15.45
CA LYS A 137 10.28 14.12 -14.80
C LYS A 137 10.95 13.07 -13.88
N PHE A 138 12.27 12.94 -13.90
CA PHE A 138 13.04 12.07 -12.99
C PHE A 138 13.66 12.84 -11.81
N ALA A 139 13.54 14.18 -11.77
CA ALA A 139 13.99 15.05 -10.69
C ALA A 139 12.90 15.34 -9.64
N ILE A 140 11.82 14.55 -9.65
CA ILE A 140 10.64 14.68 -8.79
C ILE A 140 10.36 13.36 -8.07
N ALA A 141 9.74 13.42 -6.89
CA ALA A 141 9.42 12.25 -6.05
C ALA A 141 8.04 12.43 -5.38
N TYR A 142 7.05 11.63 -5.78
CA TYR A 142 5.65 11.68 -5.30
C TYR A 142 5.26 10.42 -4.53
N ASP A 143 4.55 10.57 -3.40
CA ASP A 143 4.16 9.45 -2.53
C ASP A 143 2.89 8.69 -2.97
N GLY A 144 2.11 9.26 -3.88
CA GLY A 144 0.78 8.76 -4.30
C GLY A 144 -0.39 9.33 -3.48
N ALA A 145 -0.14 10.30 -2.61
CA ALA A 145 -1.15 10.97 -1.80
C ALA A 145 -0.97 12.49 -1.83
N HIS A 146 -0.09 13.02 -0.98
CA HIS A 146 -0.03 14.46 -0.65
C HIS A 146 1.37 15.04 -0.65
N GLN A 147 2.42 14.25 -0.81
CA GLN A 147 3.81 14.71 -0.72
C GLN A 147 4.52 14.61 -2.07
N LEU A 148 4.97 15.76 -2.57
CA LEU A 148 5.86 15.87 -3.71
C LEU A 148 7.16 16.55 -3.27
N TYR A 149 8.30 16.01 -3.69
CA TYR A 149 9.62 16.59 -3.49
C TYR A 149 10.33 16.75 -4.84
N THR A 150 11.01 17.88 -5.07
CA THR A 150 11.71 18.15 -6.34
C THR A 150 13.10 18.76 -6.10
N THR A 151 14.11 18.39 -6.91
CA THR A 151 15.46 18.97 -6.75
C THR A 151 15.55 20.41 -7.27
N GLN A 152 14.73 20.75 -8.26
CA GLN A 152 14.55 22.11 -8.78
C GLN A 152 13.18 22.64 -8.35
N ARG A 153 13.09 23.94 -8.01
CA ARG A 153 11.82 24.58 -7.68
C ARG A 153 10.95 24.66 -8.94
N ILE A 154 9.68 24.29 -8.83
CA ILE A 154 8.69 24.50 -9.88
C ILE A 154 8.35 25.99 -9.90
N ASP A 155 8.59 26.65 -11.03
CA ASP A 155 8.27 28.06 -11.24
C ASP A 155 6.79 28.22 -11.59
N PHE A 156 5.98 28.50 -10.56
CA PHE A 156 4.58 28.86 -10.73
C PHE A 156 4.44 30.27 -11.34
N THR A 157 3.51 30.42 -12.28
CA THR A 157 3.25 31.71 -12.92
C THR A 157 2.85 32.78 -11.91
N GLU A 158 3.22 34.03 -12.19
CA GLU A 158 2.96 35.20 -11.34
C GLU A 158 3.58 35.14 -9.92
N GLY A 159 4.48 34.18 -9.64
CA GLY A 159 5.13 34.05 -8.33
C GLY A 159 4.20 33.58 -7.21
N ARG A 160 3.03 33.04 -7.54
CA ARG A 160 2.05 32.50 -6.58
C ARG A 160 2.66 31.33 -5.79
N PRO A 161 2.25 31.09 -4.53
CA PRO A 161 2.74 29.95 -3.75
C PRO A 161 2.16 28.59 -4.20
N SER A 162 1.17 28.59 -5.10
CA SER A 162 0.45 27.40 -5.54
C SER A 162 -0.06 27.52 -6.97
N MET A 163 -0.14 26.40 -7.68
CA MET A 163 -0.67 26.31 -9.04
C MET A 163 -1.50 25.04 -9.24
N ARG A 164 -2.54 25.12 -10.08
CA ARG A 164 -3.38 23.99 -10.49
C ARG A 164 -3.10 23.64 -11.95
N PHE A 165 -3.05 22.35 -12.24
CA PHE A 165 -2.75 21.78 -13.55
C PHE A 165 -3.83 20.75 -13.89
N GLU A 166 -4.36 20.78 -15.12
CA GLU A 166 -5.56 20.02 -15.50
C GLU A 166 -5.29 19.10 -16.70
N SER A 167 -5.85 17.89 -16.71
CA SER A 167 -5.58 16.90 -17.74
C SER A 167 -6.71 15.89 -17.87
N ASP A 168 -6.97 15.47 -19.11
CA ASP A 168 -7.80 14.31 -19.41
C ASP A 168 -7.05 13.01 -19.11
N VAL A 169 -7.59 12.22 -18.16
CA VAL A 169 -7.01 10.96 -17.69
C VAL A 169 -7.99 9.81 -17.94
N ALA A 170 -7.51 8.71 -18.52
CA ALA A 170 -8.31 7.48 -18.62
C ALA A 170 -8.22 6.71 -17.30
N LEU A 171 -9.34 6.64 -16.56
CA LEU A 171 -9.39 5.99 -15.25
C LEU A 171 -10.30 4.75 -15.29
N ALA A 172 -9.73 3.60 -14.93
CA ALA A 172 -10.34 2.28 -15.09
C ALA A 172 -11.66 2.07 -14.31
N LYS A 173 -12.07 2.99 -13.43
CA LYS A 173 -13.30 2.90 -12.61
C LYS A 173 -14.39 3.88 -13.05
N ASP A 174 -14.12 4.73 -14.05
CA ASP A 174 -15.07 5.73 -14.52
C ASP A 174 -15.96 5.22 -15.66
N SER A 175 -17.09 5.89 -15.85
CA SER A 175 -17.99 5.63 -16.98
C SER A 175 -17.47 6.19 -18.30
N HIS A 176 -16.63 7.23 -18.25
CA HIS A 176 -16.10 7.94 -19.42
C HIS A 176 -14.75 7.37 -19.84
N GLU A 177 -14.44 7.47 -21.14
CA GLU A 177 -13.12 7.08 -21.69
C GLU A 177 -11.99 7.97 -21.13
N LYS A 178 -12.32 9.24 -20.88
CA LYS A 178 -11.45 10.25 -20.29
C LYS A 178 -12.22 11.03 -19.24
N THR A 179 -11.58 11.30 -18.13
CA THR A 179 -12.10 12.10 -17.02
C THR A 179 -11.18 13.31 -16.84
N HIS A 180 -11.76 14.51 -16.93
CA HIS A 180 -11.03 15.76 -16.76
C HIS A 180 -10.65 15.96 -15.29
N CYS A 181 -9.43 15.57 -14.93
CA CYS A 181 -8.90 15.63 -13.58
C CYS A 181 -7.93 16.81 -13.43
N ALA A 182 -7.56 17.15 -12.20
CA ALA A 182 -6.53 18.13 -11.94
C ALA A 182 -5.65 17.74 -10.75
N ILE A 183 -4.47 18.36 -10.64
CA ILE A 183 -3.73 18.41 -9.38
C ILE A 183 -3.51 19.88 -8.99
N SER A 184 -3.63 20.19 -7.70
CA SER A 184 -3.11 21.44 -7.13
C SER A 184 -1.80 21.13 -6.44
N LEU A 185 -0.77 21.93 -6.74
CA LEU A 185 0.52 21.92 -6.04
C LEU A 185 0.66 23.21 -5.23
N GLN A 186 0.97 23.09 -3.94
CA GLN A 186 1.30 24.22 -3.07
C GLN A 186 2.74 24.06 -2.58
N CYS A 187 3.58 25.07 -2.79
CA CYS A 187 4.95 25.10 -2.29
C CYS A 187 4.95 25.21 -0.77
N VAL A 188 5.53 24.22 -0.08
CA VAL A 188 5.68 24.21 1.39
C VAL A 188 7.00 24.87 1.78
N GLY A 189 8.11 24.49 1.13
CA GLY A 189 9.42 25.10 1.39
C GLY A 189 10.60 24.18 1.05
N PRO A 190 11.84 24.65 1.28
CA PRO A 190 13.04 23.83 1.15
C PRO A 190 13.19 22.84 2.31
N VAL A 191 13.64 21.63 2.01
CA VAL A 191 14.02 20.58 2.96
C VAL A 191 15.47 20.19 2.71
N LEU A 192 16.32 20.33 3.72
CA LEU A 192 17.72 19.90 3.70
C LEU A 192 17.79 18.40 4.02
N ILE A 193 18.46 17.62 3.16
CA ILE A 193 18.66 16.18 3.31
C ILE A 193 19.86 15.91 4.25
N GLU A 194 19.73 16.34 5.51
CA GLU A 194 20.73 16.13 6.57
C GLU A 194 20.10 15.37 7.75
N MET A 195 20.50 14.10 7.91
CA MET A 195 19.95 13.22 8.94
C MET A 195 20.24 13.75 10.36
N HIS A 196 21.44 14.29 10.59
CA HIS A 196 21.88 14.79 11.90
C HIS A 196 21.07 15.98 12.43
N ARG A 197 20.60 16.89 11.56
CA ARG A 197 19.87 18.11 12.00
C ARG A 197 18.37 17.95 12.04
N THR A 198 17.82 16.89 11.45
CA THR A 198 16.38 16.66 11.46
C THR A 198 15.95 16.19 12.85
N ARG A 199 15.42 17.10 13.67
CA ARG A 199 14.86 16.79 14.99
C ARG A 199 13.34 16.69 14.92
N THR A 200 12.81 15.47 14.92
CA THR A 200 11.41 15.21 15.29
C THR A 200 11.27 15.16 16.82
N ASN A 201 10.04 15.20 17.35
CA ASN A 201 9.75 14.79 18.74
C ASN A 201 9.33 13.31 18.87
N ASN A 202 9.52 12.52 17.80
CA ASN A 202 9.14 11.10 17.74
C ASN A 202 10.36 10.20 18.00
N LEU A 203 10.14 8.99 18.52
CA LEU A 203 11.17 7.95 18.64
C LEU A 203 11.31 7.11 17.37
N ASP A 204 10.32 7.12 16.46
CA ASP A 204 10.44 6.51 15.13
C ASP A 204 11.18 7.45 14.17
N GLU A 205 12.37 7.01 13.73
CA GLU A 205 13.21 7.71 12.74
C GLU A 205 12.56 7.78 11.35
N ARG A 206 11.56 6.95 11.05
CA ARG A 206 10.77 7.03 9.81
C ARG A 206 9.87 8.27 9.76
N VAL A 207 9.82 9.05 10.84
CA VAL A 207 9.16 10.37 10.91
C VAL A 207 10.13 11.49 10.52
N LEU A 208 11.44 11.20 10.33
CA LEU A 208 12.40 12.16 9.79
C LEU A 208 12.13 12.40 8.29
N THR A 209 11.79 13.63 7.91
CA THR A 209 11.44 13.98 6.52
C THR A 209 12.49 13.53 5.49
N PRO A 210 13.81 13.63 5.71
CA PRO A 210 14.81 13.10 4.78
C PRO A 210 14.74 11.58 4.56
N ILE A 211 14.41 10.79 5.60
CA ILE A 211 14.20 9.33 5.47
C ILE A 211 12.93 9.04 4.67
N GLN A 212 11.86 9.81 4.90
CA GLN A 212 10.62 9.71 4.11
C GLN A 212 10.85 10.03 2.63
N ILE A 213 11.64 11.06 2.33
CA ILE A 213 12.02 11.44 0.97
C ILE A 213 12.78 10.29 0.28
N ILE A 214 13.77 9.69 0.95
CA ILE A 214 14.52 8.53 0.43
C ILE A 214 13.58 7.34 0.17
N ASP A 215 12.70 7.02 1.11
CA ASP A 215 11.72 5.93 0.99
C ASP A 215 10.73 6.16 -0.17
N ILE A 216 10.31 7.41 -0.41
CA ILE A 216 9.50 7.80 -1.56
C ILE A 216 10.29 7.62 -2.88
N VAL A 217 11.54 8.08 -2.94
CA VAL A 217 12.39 7.96 -4.15
C VAL A 217 12.58 6.49 -4.54
N PHE A 218 12.97 5.62 -3.61
CA PHE A 218 13.18 4.20 -3.91
C PHE A 218 11.89 3.49 -4.33
N ARG A 219 10.75 3.77 -3.68
CA ARG A 219 9.45 3.21 -4.11
C ARG A 219 8.98 3.75 -5.45
N GLN A 220 9.27 5.02 -5.77
CA GLN A 220 8.86 5.63 -7.04
C GLN A 220 9.60 5.01 -8.23
N ALA A 221 10.85 4.58 -8.08
CA ALA A 221 11.57 3.87 -9.14
C ALA A 221 10.84 2.61 -9.64
N LEU A 222 9.94 2.04 -8.82
CA LEU A 222 9.14 0.84 -9.08
C LEU A 222 7.65 1.16 -9.36
N ALA A 223 7.31 2.44 -9.56
CA ALA A 223 5.94 2.92 -9.78
C ALA A 223 5.84 4.14 -10.74
N CYS A 224 6.97 4.62 -11.28
CA CYS A 224 7.02 5.71 -12.26
C CYS A 224 6.83 5.14 -13.67
N PRO A 225 5.76 5.47 -14.42
CA PRO A 225 5.47 4.93 -15.75
C PRO A 225 6.44 5.41 -16.85
N TYR A 226 7.57 6.01 -16.46
CA TYR A 226 8.67 6.41 -17.33
C TYR A 226 9.98 5.65 -17.01
N VAL A 227 9.92 4.65 -16.14
CA VAL A 227 11.00 3.68 -15.90
C VAL A 227 10.51 2.35 -16.45
N ASP A 228 11.19 1.80 -17.46
CA ASP A 228 10.66 0.67 -18.26
C ASP A 228 10.25 -0.53 -17.40
N GLU A 229 11.13 -0.89 -16.45
CA GLU A 229 10.93 -1.99 -15.49
C GLU A 229 9.82 -1.75 -14.46
N SER A 230 9.30 -0.53 -14.28
CA SER A 230 8.23 -0.28 -13.30
C SER A 230 6.97 -1.08 -13.60
N SER A 231 6.70 -1.32 -14.90
CA SER A 231 5.59 -2.11 -15.40
C SER A 231 5.61 -3.58 -14.92
N ASN A 232 6.80 -4.08 -14.57
CA ASN A 232 7.00 -5.44 -14.06
C ASN A 232 6.73 -5.59 -12.56
N PHE A 233 6.39 -4.52 -11.83
CA PHE A 233 6.17 -4.56 -10.37
C PHE A 233 4.82 -3.98 -9.92
N TYR A 234 4.21 -4.62 -8.93
CA TYR A 234 3.11 -4.06 -8.16
C TYR A 234 3.58 -3.70 -6.74
N THR A 235 3.46 -2.41 -6.38
CA THR A 235 3.97 -1.89 -5.10
C THR A 235 2.84 -1.75 -4.07
N TRP A 236 2.78 -2.69 -3.13
CA TRP A 236 1.81 -2.72 -2.03
C TRP A 236 2.49 -2.40 -0.70
N LYS A 237 2.07 -1.28 -0.08
CA LYS A 237 2.70 -0.71 1.13
C LYS A 237 4.20 -0.44 0.89
N SER A 238 5.08 -1.05 1.70
CA SER A 238 6.54 -0.97 1.63
C SER A 238 7.16 -2.20 0.94
N SER A 239 6.44 -2.83 0.02
CA SER A 239 6.92 -4.00 -0.72
C SER A 239 6.50 -3.96 -2.18
N SER A 240 7.40 -4.38 -3.06
CA SER A 240 7.18 -4.44 -4.50
C SER A 240 7.30 -5.88 -4.98
N TYR A 241 6.23 -6.38 -5.59
CA TYR A 241 6.08 -7.77 -6.02
C TYR A 241 6.14 -7.85 -7.53
N ARG A 242 6.93 -8.78 -8.07
CA ARG A 242 7.06 -8.92 -9.53
C ARG A 242 5.79 -9.54 -10.11
N LEU A 243 5.25 -8.94 -11.17
CA LEU A 243 4.12 -9.51 -11.91
C LEU A 243 4.58 -10.82 -12.60
N PRO A 244 3.75 -11.87 -12.61
CA PRO A 244 3.99 -13.04 -13.45
C PRO A 244 3.94 -12.67 -14.94
N GLY A 245 4.86 -13.24 -15.72
CA GLY A 245 5.04 -12.98 -17.14
C GLY A 245 5.90 -14.06 -17.80
N GLU A 246 6.44 -13.77 -18.98
CA GLU A 246 7.32 -14.72 -19.68
C GLU A 246 8.55 -15.07 -18.84
N GLY A 247 8.81 -16.36 -18.67
CA GLY A 247 9.90 -16.90 -17.85
C GLY A 247 9.74 -16.73 -16.32
N VAL A 248 8.68 -16.07 -15.83
CA VAL A 248 8.45 -15.82 -14.39
C VAL A 248 7.01 -16.16 -14.01
N MET A 249 6.80 -17.37 -13.51
CA MET A 249 5.51 -17.83 -12.98
C MET A 249 5.38 -17.50 -11.48
N GLY A 250 4.19 -17.08 -11.05
CA GLY A 250 3.81 -17.12 -9.64
C GLY A 250 3.58 -18.57 -9.20
N LEU A 251 3.92 -18.91 -7.95
CA LEU A 251 3.67 -20.26 -7.43
C LEU A 251 2.16 -20.46 -7.23
N ASP A 252 1.56 -21.40 -7.95
CA ASP A 252 0.12 -21.70 -7.85
C ASP A 252 -0.24 -22.20 -6.44
N LEU A 253 -1.26 -21.58 -5.83
CA LEU A 253 -1.78 -21.95 -4.51
C LEU A 253 -3.19 -22.57 -4.58
N SER A 254 -3.68 -22.87 -5.79
CA SER A 254 -5.05 -23.32 -6.08
C SER A 254 -6.14 -22.28 -5.72
N GLY A 255 -7.39 -22.58 -6.05
CA GLY A 255 -8.51 -21.66 -5.81
C GLY A 255 -8.39 -20.33 -6.56
N GLY A 256 -7.71 -20.32 -7.70
CA GLY A 256 -7.41 -19.11 -8.48
C GLY A 256 -6.42 -18.16 -7.79
N LYS A 257 -5.60 -18.65 -6.85
CA LYS A 257 -4.58 -17.88 -6.12
C LYS A 257 -3.18 -18.29 -6.55
N GLN A 258 -2.23 -17.38 -6.37
CA GLN A 258 -0.80 -17.57 -6.63
C GLN A 258 0.03 -16.73 -5.65
N MET A 259 1.21 -17.22 -5.27
CA MET A 259 2.19 -16.44 -4.52
C MET A 259 3.07 -15.66 -5.50
N TRP A 260 3.25 -14.35 -5.29
CA TRP A 260 4.27 -13.57 -6.00
C TRP A 260 5.46 -13.34 -5.09
N THR A 261 6.65 -13.45 -5.68
CA THR A 261 7.92 -13.09 -5.04
C THR A 261 8.23 -11.62 -5.35
N GLY A 262 8.83 -10.94 -4.37
CA GLY A 262 9.18 -9.54 -4.43
C GLY A 262 10.20 -9.20 -3.35
N PHE A 263 10.25 -7.93 -2.99
CA PHE A 263 11.05 -7.46 -1.86
C PHE A 263 10.31 -6.43 -1.03
N PHE A 264 10.58 -6.44 0.28
CA PHE A 264 10.32 -5.34 1.19
C PHE A 264 11.47 -4.35 1.09
N SER A 265 11.17 -3.05 1.16
CA SER A 265 12.17 -2.00 1.27
C SER A 265 11.75 -0.94 2.29
N SER A 266 12.71 -0.45 3.09
CA SER A 266 12.51 0.78 3.87
C SER A 266 13.83 1.47 4.19
N ALA A 267 13.81 2.80 4.23
CA ALA A 267 14.95 3.61 4.68
C ALA A 267 14.98 3.77 6.21
N HIS A 268 16.18 3.81 6.78
CA HIS A 268 16.46 4.00 8.22
C HIS A 268 17.71 4.88 8.40
N VAL A 269 17.93 5.43 9.60
CA VAL A 269 19.22 5.98 9.99
C VAL A 269 20.02 4.89 10.74
N ALA A 270 21.34 5.00 10.72
CA ALA A 270 22.24 4.17 11.52
C ALA A 270 23.24 5.04 12.29
N THR A 271 24.15 4.40 13.02
CA THR A 271 25.29 5.06 13.68
C THR A 271 26.02 6.00 12.70
N ASP A 272 26.52 7.11 13.22
CA ASP A 272 27.13 8.20 12.45
C ASP A 272 26.20 8.85 11.40
N TRP A 273 24.89 8.76 11.64
CA TRP A 273 23.83 9.37 10.83
C TRP A 273 23.75 8.87 9.37
N LYS A 274 24.36 7.71 9.10
CA LYS A 274 24.35 7.05 7.79
C LYS A 274 22.92 6.61 7.41
N PRO A 275 22.36 7.02 6.26
CA PRO A 275 21.11 6.47 5.76
C PRO A 275 21.35 5.07 5.17
N LEU A 276 20.56 4.09 5.61
CA LEU A 276 20.61 2.71 5.13
C LEU A 276 19.27 2.31 4.48
N LEU A 277 19.33 1.58 3.36
CA LEU A 277 18.18 0.89 2.79
C LEU A 277 18.15 -0.55 3.32
N ASN A 278 17.15 -0.89 4.13
CA ASN A 278 16.81 -2.27 4.47
C ASN A 278 16.05 -2.89 3.29
N VAL A 279 16.55 -3.98 2.72
CA VAL A 279 15.87 -4.74 1.64
C VAL A 279 15.81 -6.21 2.01
N ASP A 280 14.62 -6.82 2.01
CA ASP A 280 14.43 -8.25 2.32
C ASP A 280 13.49 -8.92 1.31
N VAL A 281 13.56 -10.24 1.16
CA VAL A 281 12.72 -10.98 0.21
C VAL A 281 11.29 -11.07 0.75
N ALA A 282 10.33 -10.56 0.00
CA ALA A 282 8.92 -10.57 0.36
C ALA A 282 8.14 -11.58 -0.50
N HIS A 283 7.17 -12.23 0.12
CA HIS A 283 6.22 -13.12 -0.55
C HIS A 283 4.81 -12.77 -0.08
N THR A 284 3.85 -12.69 -1.01
CA THR A 284 2.43 -12.54 -0.64
C THR A 284 1.52 -13.22 -1.65
N VAL A 285 0.27 -13.43 -1.27
CA VAL A 285 -0.74 -14.10 -2.08
C VAL A 285 -1.55 -13.09 -2.87
N PHE A 286 -1.66 -13.35 -4.17
CA PHE A 286 -2.47 -12.63 -5.13
C PHE A 286 -3.44 -13.60 -5.81
N TYR A 287 -4.55 -13.10 -6.35
CA TYR A 287 -5.32 -13.85 -7.35
C TYR A 287 -4.50 -14.06 -8.64
N LYS A 288 -4.86 -15.06 -9.44
CA LYS A 288 -4.26 -15.28 -10.76
C LYS A 288 -4.51 -14.08 -11.68
N ALA A 289 -3.46 -13.56 -12.29
CA ALA A 289 -3.57 -12.47 -13.24
C ALA A 289 -4.34 -12.94 -14.49
N ASN A 290 -5.16 -12.05 -15.06
CA ASN A 290 -5.95 -12.29 -16.28
C ASN A 290 -6.94 -13.48 -16.26
N ILE A 291 -7.15 -14.15 -15.12
CA ILE A 291 -8.11 -15.27 -15.00
C ILE A 291 -9.55 -14.76 -15.25
N SER A 292 -10.33 -15.48 -16.05
CA SER A 292 -11.76 -15.19 -16.22
C SER A 292 -12.53 -15.56 -14.95
N MET A 293 -13.71 -14.96 -14.77
CA MET A 293 -14.58 -15.29 -13.65
C MET A 293 -15.06 -16.75 -13.68
N VAL A 294 -15.10 -17.39 -14.86
CA VAL A 294 -15.47 -18.80 -15.03
C VAL A 294 -14.32 -19.72 -14.61
N GLU A 295 -13.08 -19.43 -15.02
CA GLU A 295 -11.90 -20.17 -14.55
C GLU A 295 -11.70 -20.00 -13.03
N PHE A 296 -11.94 -18.79 -12.50
CA PHE A 296 -11.89 -18.53 -11.06
C PHE A 296 -12.93 -19.35 -10.30
N MET A 297 -14.18 -19.40 -10.79
CA MET A 297 -15.23 -20.28 -10.25
C MET A 297 -14.80 -21.74 -10.23
N CYS A 298 -14.34 -22.29 -11.36
CA CYS A 298 -13.87 -23.67 -11.44
C CYS A 298 -12.72 -23.95 -10.47
N ALA A 299 -11.73 -23.05 -10.39
CA ALA A 299 -10.57 -23.21 -9.51
C ALA A 299 -10.94 -23.17 -8.02
N VAL A 300 -11.83 -22.25 -7.60
CA VAL A 300 -12.33 -22.12 -6.22
C VAL A 300 -13.12 -23.37 -5.80
N LEU A 301 -13.96 -23.91 -6.69
CA LEU A 301 -14.74 -25.12 -6.39
C LEU A 301 -13.85 -26.36 -6.31
N ASN A 302 -12.89 -26.51 -7.24
CA ASN A 302 -11.90 -27.59 -7.23
C ASN A 302 -11.01 -27.59 -5.98
N GLU A 303 -10.63 -26.41 -5.46
CA GLU A 303 -9.90 -26.29 -4.18
C GLU A 303 -10.71 -26.92 -3.04
N LYS A 304 -12.04 -26.77 -3.03
CA LYS A 304 -12.91 -27.32 -1.98
C LYS A 304 -13.17 -28.81 -2.13
N THR A 305 -13.48 -29.32 -3.33
CA THR A 305 -13.60 -30.78 -3.53
C THR A 305 -12.29 -31.51 -3.23
N GLY A 306 -11.13 -30.94 -3.60
CA GLY A 306 -9.82 -31.49 -3.22
C GLY A 306 -9.57 -31.54 -1.71
N GLN A 307 -10.03 -30.54 -0.95
CA GLN A 307 -9.94 -30.51 0.52
C GLN A 307 -10.80 -31.60 1.18
N TYR A 308 -12.00 -31.87 0.66
CA TYR A 308 -12.86 -32.96 1.16
C TYR A 308 -12.26 -34.35 0.83
N SER A 309 -11.76 -34.56 -0.39
CA SER A 309 -11.13 -35.84 -0.78
C SER A 309 -9.91 -36.17 0.07
N ARG A 310 -9.03 -35.19 0.36
CA ARG A 310 -7.83 -35.42 1.20
C ARG A 310 -8.15 -35.66 2.68
N SER A 311 -9.24 -35.11 3.20
CA SER A 311 -9.64 -35.30 4.61
C SER A 311 -10.36 -36.63 4.87
N GLY A 312 -10.97 -37.25 3.84
CA GLY A 312 -11.51 -38.62 3.92
C GLY A 312 -10.43 -39.68 4.12
N SER A 313 -9.33 -39.61 3.36
CA SER A 313 -8.25 -40.63 3.37
C SER A 313 -7.52 -40.75 4.71
N ALA A 314 -7.55 -39.71 5.56
CA ALA A 314 -6.87 -39.69 6.86
C ALA A 314 -7.57 -40.52 7.97
N ARG A 315 -8.67 -41.23 7.66
CA ARG A 315 -9.41 -42.10 8.59
C ARG A 315 -9.55 -43.55 8.11
N GLY A 316 -8.73 -43.95 7.13
CA GLY A 316 -8.97 -45.14 6.30
C GLY A 316 -8.06 -46.35 6.49
N ASP A 317 -7.04 -46.33 7.35
CA ASP A 317 -6.08 -47.45 7.44
C ASP A 317 -5.51 -47.73 8.85
N GLU A 318 -6.34 -48.32 9.72
CA GLU A 318 -5.89 -48.96 10.99
C GLU A 318 -6.43 -50.40 11.14
N ARG A 319 -6.94 -51.03 10.07
CA ARG A 319 -7.67 -52.31 10.17
C ARG A 319 -7.42 -53.35 9.06
N ARG A 320 -6.14 -53.74 8.87
CA ARG A 320 -5.72 -55.15 8.62
C ARG A 320 -4.20 -55.27 8.57
N GLY A 321 -3.65 -56.45 8.90
CA GLY A 321 -2.24 -56.76 8.63
C GLY A 321 -1.35 -57.19 9.81
N GLY A 322 -1.92 -57.73 10.91
CA GLY A 322 -1.11 -58.27 12.00
C GLY A 322 -0.33 -59.53 11.60
N TYR A 323 0.97 -59.41 11.34
CA TYR A 323 1.91 -60.53 11.24
C TYR A 323 3.08 -60.38 12.21
N SER A 324 3.45 -61.48 12.86
CA SER A 324 4.40 -61.48 13.98
C SER A 324 5.85 -61.60 13.50
N ALA A 325 6.71 -60.66 13.93
CA ALA A 325 8.16 -60.80 13.86
C ALA A 325 8.78 -60.60 15.25
N ARG A 326 9.22 -61.69 15.88
CA ARG A 326 9.97 -61.69 17.15
C ARG A 326 11.47 -61.51 16.87
N GLY A 327 12.15 -60.79 17.77
CA GLY A 327 13.59 -60.95 18.03
C GLY A 327 14.47 -59.77 17.62
N GLY A 328 15.33 -59.33 18.55
CA GLY A 328 16.28 -58.23 18.30
C GLY A 328 16.55 -57.33 19.51
N ARG A 329 17.07 -57.89 20.63
CA ARG A 329 17.57 -57.07 21.75
C ARG A 329 19.08 -56.83 21.60
N GLY A 330 19.49 -55.57 21.51
CA GLY A 330 20.88 -55.12 21.56
C GLY A 330 21.02 -53.69 21.00
N GLY A 331 21.96 -52.86 21.45
CA GLY A 331 22.87 -53.05 22.58
C GLY A 331 24.02 -52.05 22.63
N ALA A 332 23.85 -50.95 23.38
CA ALA A 332 24.88 -50.07 23.93
C ALA A 332 25.88 -49.30 23.01
N ARG A 333 26.00 -48.00 23.32
CA ARG A 333 27.26 -47.19 23.38
C ARG A 333 28.22 -47.14 22.17
N GLY A 334 28.20 -45.98 21.51
CA GLY A 334 29.31 -44.99 21.54
C GLY A 334 30.71 -45.36 21.04
N GLY A 335 31.21 -44.59 20.06
CA GLY A 335 32.61 -44.55 19.66
C GLY A 335 32.94 -43.23 18.95
N ALA A 336 34.17 -42.71 19.11
CA ALA A 336 34.59 -41.42 18.57
C ALA A 336 35.93 -41.49 17.84
N ALA A 337 35.96 -40.99 16.59
CA ALA A 337 37.13 -40.65 15.78
C ALA A 337 36.67 -39.49 14.87
N ARG A 338 37.23 -38.27 14.85
CA ARG A 338 38.61 -37.75 14.92
C ARG A 338 39.38 -37.84 13.58
N ASN A 339 39.46 -36.68 12.92
CA ASN A 339 40.30 -36.26 11.79
C ASN A 339 40.15 -36.93 10.42
N GLY A 340 40.12 -36.06 9.40
CA GLY A 340 40.14 -36.39 7.97
C GLY A 340 40.18 -35.10 7.11
N TYR A 341 41.26 -34.32 7.22
CA TYR A 341 41.46 -33.12 6.38
C TYR A 341 41.91 -33.54 4.97
N TYR A 342 41.01 -33.46 3.99
CA TYR A 342 41.37 -33.29 2.58
C TYR A 342 40.44 -32.28 1.93
N GLY A 343 41.02 -31.26 1.30
CA GLY A 343 40.29 -30.28 0.51
C GLY A 343 40.10 -30.77 -0.93
N GLN A 344 38.89 -30.63 -1.46
CA GLN A 344 38.65 -30.73 -2.90
C GLN A 344 37.60 -29.68 -3.30
N GLY A 345 37.70 -29.19 -4.54
CA GLY A 345 37.05 -27.94 -4.94
C GLY A 345 35.52 -28.00 -4.91
N TYR A 346 34.90 -26.85 -4.61
CA TYR A 346 33.47 -26.65 -4.80
C TYR A 346 33.14 -26.60 -6.30
N THR A 347 33.07 -27.77 -6.94
CA THR A 347 32.34 -27.91 -8.19
C THR A 347 30.91 -27.44 -7.96
N ARG A 348 30.46 -26.49 -8.77
CA ARG A 348 29.10 -25.95 -8.79
C ARG A 348 28.09 -27.10 -8.91
N ARG A 349 27.54 -27.55 -7.78
CA ARG A 349 26.32 -28.35 -7.79
C ARG A 349 25.18 -27.39 -8.09
N ASP A 350 24.88 -27.24 -9.36
CA ASP A 350 23.61 -26.67 -9.77
C ASP A 350 22.51 -27.47 -9.08
N MET A 351 21.76 -26.81 -8.19
CA MET A 351 20.57 -27.43 -7.62
C MET A 351 19.53 -27.49 -8.73
N PHE A 352 19.56 -28.59 -9.48
CA PHE A 352 18.39 -29.17 -10.12
C PHE A 352 17.36 -29.46 -9.01
N ILE A 353 16.65 -28.40 -8.60
CA ILE A 353 15.27 -28.52 -8.17
C ILE A 353 14.60 -29.22 -9.36
N PRO A 354 14.08 -30.46 -9.20
CA PRO A 354 13.40 -31.10 -10.30
C PRO A 354 12.25 -30.19 -10.72
N GLU A 355 12.11 -29.94 -12.02
CA GLU A 355 10.88 -29.35 -12.52
C GLU A 355 9.74 -30.29 -12.13
N ARG A 356 9.01 -29.90 -11.07
CA ARG A 356 7.58 -30.11 -11.06
C ARG A 356 7.02 -29.22 -12.16
N THR A 357 7.20 -29.69 -13.40
CA THR A 357 6.25 -29.45 -14.47
C THR A 357 4.87 -29.54 -13.84
N SER A 358 4.04 -28.54 -14.10
CA SER A 358 2.66 -28.53 -13.63
C SER A 358 1.87 -29.54 -14.44
N ILE A 359 2.15 -30.82 -14.21
CA ILE A 359 1.22 -31.91 -14.46
C ILE A 359 -0.01 -31.52 -13.66
N VAL A 360 -0.98 -30.98 -14.37
CA VAL A 360 -2.36 -30.95 -13.93
C VAL A 360 -2.69 -32.42 -13.71
N GLU A 361 -2.70 -32.86 -12.45
CA GLU A 361 -3.33 -34.12 -12.09
C GLU A 361 -4.80 -33.94 -12.49
N ASP A 362 -5.16 -34.43 -13.68
CA ASP A 362 -6.50 -34.29 -14.27
C ASP A 362 -7.41 -35.26 -13.51
N HIS A 363 -7.68 -34.89 -12.25
CA HIS A 363 -8.58 -35.59 -11.34
C HIS A 363 -9.90 -35.77 -12.09
N ILE A 364 -10.31 -37.03 -12.26
CA ILE A 364 -11.49 -37.40 -13.04
C ILE A 364 -12.74 -36.89 -12.31
N GLY A 365 -13.13 -35.65 -12.61
CA GLY A 365 -14.13 -34.87 -11.86
C GLY A 365 -13.78 -33.39 -11.62
N ALA A 366 -12.57 -32.92 -11.91
CA ALA A 366 -12.20 -31.50 -11.78
C ALA A 366 -12.92 -30.64 -12.84
N LEU A 367 -13.56 -29.55 -12.38
CA LEU A 367 -14.23 -28.57 -13.23
C LEU A 367 -13.20 -27.77 -14.05
N SER A 368 -13.49 -27.56 -15.32
CA SER A 368 -12.78 -26.62 -16.19
C SER A 368 -13.77 -25.95 -17.15
N PRO A 369 -13.48 -24.76 -17.72
CA PRO A 369 -14.43 -24.01 -18.55
C PRO A 369 -15.00 -24.81 -19.75
N GLU A 370 -14.22 -25.74 -20.28
CA GLU A 370 -14.54 -26.61 -21.43
C GLU A 370 -15.47 -27.76 -21.01
N LYS A 371 -15.39 -28.19 -19.74
CA LYS A 371 -16.24 -29.23 -19.14
C LYS A 371 -17.62 -28.69 -18.71
N LEU A 372 -17.90 -27.38 -18.86
CA LEU A 372 -19.18 -26.76 -18.50
C LEU A 372 -20.21 -26.84 -19.63
N TYR A 373 -21.31 -27.56 -19.39
CA TYR A 373 -22.42 -27.71 -20.35
C TYR A 373 -23.41 -26.52 -20.35
N LYS A 374 -24.24 -26.42 -21.39
CA LYS A 374 -25.14 -25.28 -21.70
C LYS A 374 -26.04 -24.81 -20.53
N ASN A 375 -26.46 -25.75 -19.70
CA ASN A 375 -27.35 -25.55 -18.55
C ASN A 375 -26.65 -25.90 -17.22
N PHE A 376 -25.32 -25.79 -17.14
CA PHE A 376 -24.58 -25.95 -15.90
C PHE A 376 -25.02 -24.90 -14.88
N GLY A 377 -25.21 -25.30 -13.63
CA GLY A 377 -25.61 -24.42 -12.54
C GLY A 377 -25.07 -24.93 -11.21
N LEU A 378 -24.55 -24.03 -10.39
CA LEU A 378 -24.03 -24.36 -9.07
C LEU A 378 -25.16 -24.76 -8.12
N SER A 379 -24.93 -25.80 -7.31
CA SER A 379 -25.79 -26.08 -6.16
C SER A 379 -25.75 -24.93 -5.14
N ASN A 380 -26.73 -24.90 -4.22
CA ASN A 380 -26.76 -23.90 -3.14
C ASN A 380 -25.49 -23.88 -2.27
N HIS A 381 -24.75 -25.00 -2.20
CA HIS A 381 -23.48 -25.08 -1.47
C HIS A 381 -22.32 -24.45 -2.26
N GLU A 382 -22.20 -24.79 -3.54
CA GLU A 382 -21.17 -24.25 -4.44
C GLU A 382 -21.39 -22.74 -4.70
N MET A 383 -22.65 -22.32 -4.88
CA MET A 383 -23.08 -20.92 -4.91
C MET A 383 -22.55 -20.14 -3.70
N LYS A 384 -22.68 -20.72 -2.50
CA LYS A 384 -22.18 -20.07 -1.27
C LYS A 384 -20.65 -20.02 -1.25
N ILE A 385 -19.97 -21.12 -1.54
CA ILE A 385 -18.50 -21.19 -1.59
C ILE A 385 -17.94 -20.14 -2.56
N PHE A 386 -18.49 -20.07 -3.78
CA PHE A 386 -18.07 -19.13 -4.79
C PHE A 386 -18.43 -17.69 -4.42
N GLY A 387 -19.63 -17.47 -3.88
CA GLY A 387 -20.11 -16.17 -3.38
C GLY A 387 -19.22 -15.58 -2.28
N ASP A 388 -18.83 -16.39 -1.30
CA ASP A 388 -17.93 -15.97 -0.23
C ASP A 388 -16.51 -15.67 -0.75
N ALA A 389 -16.04 -16.39 -1.79
CA ALA A 389 -14.72 -16.18 -2.40
C ALA A 389 -14.65 -14.97 -3.36
N VAL A 390 -15.72 -14.68 -4.10
CA VAL A 390 -15.78 -13.56 -5.07
C VAL A 390 -16.18 -12.23 -4.43
N LYS A 391 -16.75 -12.26 -3.22
CA LYS A 391 -17.21 -11.04 -2.53
C LYS A 391 -16.06 -10.08 -2.23
N GLY A 392 -16.24 -8.82 -2.62
CA GLY A 392 -15.26 -7.75 -2.43
C GLY A 392 -14.10 -7.75 -3.42
N VAL A 393 -14.05 -8.70 -4.35
CA VAL A 393 -13.05 -8.78 -5.44
C VAL A 393 -13.31 -7.68 -6.49
N LYS A 394 -12.25 -7.15 -7.10
CA LYS A 394 -12.31 -6.24 -8.25
C LYS A 394 -12.31 -7.05 -9.56
N ILE A 395 -13.11 -6.63 -10.54
CA ILE A 395 -13.33 -7.34 -11.81
C ILE A 395 -13.39 -6.34 -12.97
N ARG A 396 -12.84 -6.71 -14.13
CA ARG A 396 -12.88 -5.92 -15.37
C ARG A 396 -13.90 -6.51 -16.34
N ILE A 397 -14.76 -5.67 -16.92
CA ILE A 397 -15.69 -6.11 -17.98
C ILE A 397 -14.96 -6.11 -19.33
N THR A 398 -15.08 -7.19 -20.09
CA THR A 398 -14.39 -7.41 -21.38
C THR A 398 -15.31 -7.32 -22.60
N HIS A 399 -16.61 -7.05 -22.41
CA HIS A 399 -17.63 -7.04 -23.48
C HIS A 399 -17.48 -5.96 -24.57
N ARG A 400 -16.55 -5.02 -24.41
CA ARG A 400 -16.24 -3.95 -25.38
C ARG A 400 -14.74 -3.82 -25.48
N GLU A 401 -14.23 -3.92 -26.69
CA GLU A 401 -12.83 -3.67 -27.00
C GLU A 401 -12.45 -2.21 -26.68
N GLY A 402 -11.20 -1.98 -26.26
CA GLY A 402 -10.70 -0.67 -25.80
C GLY A 402 -11.25 -0.14 -24.47
N VAL A 403 -12.46 -0.53 -24.05
CA VAL A 403 -13.14 0.05 -22.87
C VAL A 403 -12.82 -0.73 -21.58
N VAL A 404 -11.79 -0.28 -20.87
CA VAL A 404 -11.44 -0.82 -19.54
C VAL A 404 -12.36 -0.23 -18.46
N ARG A 405 -13.29 -1.05 -17.93
CA ARG A 405 -14.09 -0.70 -16.75
C ARG A 405 -13.96 -1.76 -15.65
N VAL A 406 -13.66 -1.31 -14.43
CA VAL A 406 -13.37 -2.11 -13.25
C VAL A 406 -14.39 -1.82 -12.16
N TYR A 407 -14.98 -2.88 -11.61
CA TYR A 407 -16.03 -2.83 -10.60
C TYR A 407 -15.66 -3.70 -9.40
N ARG A 408 -16.24 -3.41 -8.23
CA ARG A 408 -16.14 -4.27 -7.05
C ARG A 408 -17.41 -5.11 -6.90
N VAL A 409 -17.23 -6.41 -6.69
CA VAL A 409 -18.31 -7.36 -6.44
C VAL A 409 -18.86 -7.19 -5.03
N ASN A 410 -20.17 -6.96 -4.92
CA ASN A 410 -20.86 -6.89 -3.62
C ASN A 410 -21.52 -8.23 -3.24
N SER A 411 -22.12 -8.92 -4.22
CA SER A 411 -22.77 -10.22 -4.06
C SER A 411 -22.98 -10.93 -5.40
N LEU A 412 -23.20 -12.25 -5.36
CA LEU A 412 -23.90 -12.99 -6.41
C LEU A 412 -25.42 -12.84 -6.24
N GLN A 413 -26.17 -13.03 -7.32
CA GLN A 413 -27.62 -13.19 -7.31
C GLN A 413 -28.03 -14.48 -8.04
N LEU A 414 -29.32 -14.85 -7.89
CA LEU A 414 -29.96 -15.90 -8.67
C LEU A 414 -29.89 -15.59 -10.19
N PRO A 415 -30.10 -16.57 -11.07
CA PRO A 415 -29.96 -16.37 -12.51
C PRO A 415 -30.87 -15.27 -13.05
N ALA A 416 -30.34 -14.36 -13.87
CA ALA A 416 -31.17 -13.45 -14.65
C ALA A 416 -31.85 -14.21 -15.79
N ASP A 417 -33.17 -14.28 -15.71
CA ASP A 417 -34.09 -15.08 -16.53
C ASP A 417 -34.21 -14.62 -18.00
N GLN A 418 -33.55 -13.51 -18.38
CA GLN A 418 -33.57 -12.96 -19.75
C GLN A 418 -32.19 -12.72 -20.39
N LEU A 419 -31.14 -13.40 -19.93
CA LEU A 419 -29.85 -13.45 -20.65
C LEU A 419 -29.67 -14.80 -21.34
N TRP A 420 -30.12 -14.86 -22.59
CA TRP A 420 -30.02 -16.04 -23.45
C TRP A 420 -28.57 -16.50 -23.71
N TYR A 421 -28.41 -17.83 -23.68
CA TYR A 421 -27.16 -18.60 -23.79
C TYR A 421 -26.16 -18.48 -22.63
N VAL A 422 -26.01 -19.63 -21.94
CA VAL A 422 -25.19 -19.90 -20.75
C VAL A 422 -25.73 -19.28 -19.45
N ILE A 423 -26.38 -20.12 -18.65
CA ILE A 423 -26.84 -19.79 -17.30
C ILE A 423 -25.61 -19.64 -16.39
N LEU A 424 -25.13 -18.40 -16.22
CA LEU A 424 -24.10 -18.06 -15.25
C LEU A 424 -24.59 -16.90 -14.39
N GLN A 425 -24.30 -17.00 -13.10
CA GLN A 425 -24.88 -16.14 -12.06
C GLN A 425 -24.47 -14.68 -12.23
N CYS A 426 -25.39 -13.79 -11.88
CA CYS A 426 -25.20 -12.36 -12.04
C CYS A 426 -24.44 -11.78 -10.85
N LEU A 427 -23.36 -11.06 -11.13
CA LEU A 427 -22.58 -10.31 -10.14
C LEU A 427 -23.17 -8.91 -9.99
N LEU A 428 -23.43 -8.50 -8.74
CA LEU A 428 -23.94 -7.16 -8.44
C LEU A 428 -22.77 -6.22 -8.09
N LEU A 429 -22.71 -5.09 -8.80
CA LEU A 429 -21.53 -4.25 -8.93
C LEU A 429 -21.80 -2.81 -8.44
N GLY A 430 -21.26 -2.46 -7.26
CA GLY A 430 -21.38 -1.13 -6.67
C GLY A 430 -22.72 -0.82 -5.98
N THR A 431 -22.88 0.44 -5.55
CA THR A 431 -24.04 0.96 -4.81
C THR A 431 -24.53 2.28 -5.39
N VAL A 432 -25.28 2.20 -6.49
CA VAL A 432 -26.07 3.30 -7.07
C VAL A 432 -27.44 2.70 -7.44
N ARG A 433 -28.50 3.50 -7.57
CA ARG A 433 -29.90 3.05 -7.77
C ARG A 433 -30.19 2.29 -9.10
N ASN A 434 -29.18 2.01 -9.91
CA ASN A 434 -29.29 1.25 -11.16
C ASN A 434 -28.52 -0.07 -11.03
N LEU A 435 -29.20 -1.22 -11.06
CA LEU A 435 -28.55 -2.54 -11.10
C LEU A 435 -27.86 -2.75 -12.45
N GLN A 436 -26.53 -2.72 -12.48
CA GLN A 436 -25.77 -3.20 -13.63
C GLN A 436 -25.42 -4.68 -13.45
N ILE A 437 -26.22 -5.53 -14.09
CA ILE A 437 -25.97 -6.98 -14.21
C ILE A 437 -24.96 -7.24 -15.35
N SER A 438 -24.13 -8.28 -15.24
CA SER A 438 -23.22 -8.71 -16.31
C SER A 438 -22.93 -10.22 -16.26
N PRO A 439 -22.94 -10.95 -17.41
CA PRO A 439 -22.58 -12.37 -17.47
C PRO A 439 -21.11 -12.62 -17.10
N SER A 440 -20.81 -13.69 -16.34
CA SER A 440 -19.44 -13.96 -15.88
C SER A 440 -18.44 -14.32 -16.97
N ARG A 441 -18.88 -14.79 -18.16
CA ARG A 441 -18.00 -14.95 -19.34
C ARG A 441 -17.46 -13.63 -19.90
N LEU A 442 -18.06 -12.49 -19.55
CA LEU A 442 -17.65 -11.15 -19.97
C LEU A 442 -16.91 -10.40 -18.85
N LEU A 443 -16.44 -11.12 -17.83
CA LEU A 443 -15.80 -10.60 -16.62
C LEU A 443 -14.47 -11.32 -16.38
N SER A 444 -13.37 -10.55 -16.38
CA SER A 444 -12.06 -11.02 -15.93
C SER A 444 -11.79 -10.52 -14.51
N LEU A 445 -11.03 -11.27 -13.73
CA LEU A 445 -10.64 -10.89 -12.38
C LEU A 445 -9.57 -9.79 -12.49
N HIS A 446 -9.88 -8.59 -12.00
CA HIS A 446 -8.99 -7.45 -12.11
C HIS A 446 -8.29 -7.22 -10.78
N GLN A 447 -7.03 -7.62 -10.73
CA GLN A 447 -6.12 -7.25 -9.66
C GLN A 447 -5.87 -5.73 -9.66
N ILE A 448 -5.40 -5.20 -8.54
CA ILE A 448 -5.26 -3.74 -8.22
C ILE A 448 -6.58 -3.12 -7.80
#